data_AF-A0A4Z0CBB9-F1
#
_entry.id   AF-A0A4Z0CBB9-F1
#
_cell.length_a   1.000
_cell.length_b   1.000
_cell.length_c   1.000
_cell.angle_alpha   90.00
_cell.angle_beta   90.00
_cell.angle_gamma   90.00
#
_symmetry.space_group_name_H-M   'P 1'
#
loop_
_entity.id
_entity.type
_entity.pdbx_description
1 polymer ?
#
loop_
_entity_poly.entity_id
_entity_poly.type
_entity_poly.pdbx_seq_one_letter_code
_entity_poly.pdbx_strand_id
1 'polypeptide(L)'
;MKTMKLNQLAAAVAALTLSAAAFAHGEFKCDVPKAEWQPQTALQKKLEADGWKKVRQVKTENGCYEVYGFDEKNQRAEKFYNPKTFELVGEVKQK
;
A
#
# COMPACT_ATOMS: atom_id res chain seq x y z
N MET A 1 -45.40 17.53 -43.17
CA MET A 1 -44.34 16.62 -42.67
C MET A 1 -43.31 17.47 -41.92
N LYS A 2 -43.19 17.30 -40.60
CA LYS A 2 -42.16 17.97 -39.79
C LYS A 2 -41.20 16.90 -39.30
N THR A 3 -39.93 17.05 -39.66
CA THR A 3 -38.82 16.14 -39.40
C THR A 3 -38.62 15.92 -37.89
N MET A 4 -38.52 14.66 -37.48
CA MET A 4 -38.26 14.25 -36.10
C MET A 4 -36.77 14.49 -35.79
N LYS A 5 -36.49 15.32 -34.79
CA LYS A 5 -35.14 15.68 -34.35
C LYS A 5 -34.42 14.44 -33.80
N LEU A 6 -33.21 14.22 -34.29
CA LEU A 6 -32.31 13.13 -33.90
C LEU A 6 -31.89 13.31 -32.43
N ASN A 7 -32.34 12.42 -31.56
CA ASN A 7 -32.05 12.47 -30.13
C ASN A 7 -31.21 11.25 -29.72
N GLN A 8 -29.91 11.29 -30.02
CA GLN A 8 -28.94 10.35 -29.47
C GLN A 8 -27.65 11.10 -29.09
N LEU A 9 -27.69 11.76 -27.94
CA LEU A 9 -26.49 12.10 -27.20
C LEU A 9 -26.05 10.83 -26.46
N ALA A 10 -25.15 10.07 -27.08
CA ALA A 10 -24.42 9.02 -26.40
C ALA A 10 -23.51 9.66 -25.35
N ALA A 11 -23.92 9.63 -24.09
CA ALA A 11 -23.09 10.05 -22.96
C ALA A 11 -22.00 8.99 -22.72
N ALA A 12 -20.83 9.21 -23.32
CA ALA A 12 -19.63 8.44 -23.00
C ALA A 12 -19.17 8.79 -21.58
N VAL A 13 -19.46 7.92 -20.61
CA VAL A 13 -18.95 8.04 -19.24
C VAL A 13 -17.45 7.68 -19.27
N ALA A 14 -16.59 8.69 -19.33
CA ALA A 14 -15.15 8.49 -19.21
C ALA A 14 -14.81 8.19 -17.73
N ALA A 15 -14.61 6.90 -17.42
CA ALA A 15 -14.09 6.48 -16.13
C ALA A 15 -12.61 6.86 -16.03
N LEU A 16 -12.33 8.03 -15.44
CA LEU A 16 -10.98 8.43 -15.05
C LEU A 16 -10.53 7.56 -13.87
N THR A 17 -9.86 6.45 -14.16
CA THR A 17 -9.14 5.69 -13.15
C THR A 17 -7.91 6.49 -12.71
N LEU A 18 -8.01 7.21 -11.59
CA LEU A 18 -6.84 7.77 -10.92
C LEU A 18 -5.93 6.62 -10.47
N SER A 19 -4.94 6.31 -11.28
CA SER A 19 -3.85 5.41 -10.89
C SER A 19 -2.96 6.19 -9.93
N ALA A 20 -2.96 5.80 -8.66
CA ALA A 20 -2.00 6.32 -7.69
C ALA A 20 -0.59 5.97 -8.19
N ALA A 21 0.23 6.98 -8.47
CA ALA A 21 1.62 6.77 -8.85
C ALA A 21 2.33 5.99 -7.74
N ALA A 22 2.87 4.81 -8.09
CA ALA A 22 3.73 4.05 -7.20
C ALA A 22 5.12 4.70 -7.25
N PHE A 23 5.46 5.46 -6.21
CA PHE A 23 6.82 5.98 -6.04
C PHE A 23 7.69 4.85 -5.49
N ALA A 24 8.86 4.63 -6.08
CA ALA A 24 9.86 3.72 -5.53
C ALA A 24 10.53 4.37 -4.32
N HIS A 25 10.27 3.86 -3.12
CA HIS A 25 10.81 4.37 -1.85
C HIS A 25 12.26 3.89 -1.63
N GLY A 26 13.17 4.28 -2.52
CA GLY A 26 14.57 3.83 -2.53
C GLY A 26 15.43 4.32 -1.36
N GLU A 27 14.86 5.14 -0.47
CA GLU A 27 15.50 5.67 0.74
C GLU A 27 15.51 4.65 1.90
N PHE A 28 14.57 3.72 1.93
CA PHE A 28 14.51 2.68 2.97
C PHE A 28 15.16 1.39 2.47
N LYS A 29 16.18 0.90 3.19
CA LYS A 29 16.94 -0.30 2.83
C LYS A 29 17.24 -1.14 4.05
N CYS A 30 17.19 -2.46 3.88
CA CYS A 30 17.57 -3.43 4.89
C CYS A 30 18.58 -4.41 4.29
N ASP A 31 19.69 -4.63 4.98
CA ASP A 31 20.70 -5.63 4.62
C ASP A 31 20.62 -6.79 5.60
N VAL A 32 19.78 -7.77 5.28
CA VAL A 32 19.52 -8.94 6.11
C VAL A 32 19.59 -10.19 5.23
N PRO A 33 20.43 -11.20 5.56
CA PRO A 33 20.46 -12.45 4.84
C PRO A 33 19.06 -13.10 4.82
N LYS A 34 18.59 -13.55 3.64
CA LYS A 34 17.24 -14.13 3.49
C LYS A 34 16.95 -15.30 4.43
N ALA A 35 17.98 -16.06 4.83
CA ALA A 35 17.85 -17.17 5.78
C ALA A 35 17.44 -16.71 7.19
N GLU A 36 17.64 -15.44 7.53
CA GLU A 36 17.31 -14.86 8.83
C GLU A 36 15.94 -14.17 8.84
N TRP A 37 15.23 -14.18 7.71
CA TRP A 37 13.95 -13.50 7.58
C TRP A 37 12.87 -14.30 8.30
N GLN A 38 12.10 -13.60 9.12
CA GLN A 38 10.87 -14.15 9.67
C GLN A 38 9.76 -14.11 8.62
N PRO A 39 8.73 -14.99 8.69
CA PRO A 39 7.62 -14.95 7.75
C PRO A 39 6.86 -13.62 7.76
N GLN A 40 6.44 -13.13 6.59
CA GLN A 40 5.60 -11.91 6.48
C GLN A 40 4.30 -11.99 7.32
N THR A 41 3.73 -13.19 7.44
CA THR A 41 2.53 -13.42 8.26
C THR A 41 2.79 -13.21 9.76
N ALA A 42 4.03 -13.39 10.23
CA ALA A 42 4.39 -13.08 11.61
C ALA A 42 4.43 -11.56 11.84
N LEU A 43 4.92 -10.78 10.89
CA LEU A 43 4.86 -9.31 10.95
C LEU A 43 3.40 -8.84 10.95
N GLN A 44 2.57 -9.35 10.05
CA GLN A 44 1.14 -9.01 10.02
C GLN A 44 0.47 -9.22 11.38
N LYS A 45 0.62 -10.42 11.96
CA LYS A 45 0.04 -10.75 13.28
C LYS A 45 0.55 -9.82 14.38
N LYS A 46 1.85 -9.51 14.36
CA LYS A 46 2.44 -8.57 15.33
C LYS A 46 1.81 -7.19 15.21
N LEU A 47 1.70 -6.64 14.00
CA LEU A 47 1.12 -5.30 13.80
C LEU A 47 -0.35 -5.23 14.22
N GLU A 48 -1.13 -6.26 13.88
CA GLU A 48 -2.52 -6.38 14.33
C GLU A 48 -2.62 -6.45 15.86
N ALA A 49 -1.73 -7.21 16.52
CA ALA A 49 -1.65 -7.28 17.97
C ALA A 49 -1.20 -5.95 18.61
N ASP A 50 -0.34 -5.20 17.92
CA ASP A 50 0.12 -3.86 18.33
C ASP A 50 -0.93 -2.75 18.04
N GLY A 51 -2.10 -3.11 17.50
CA GLY A 51 -3.25 -2.24 17.39
C GLY A 51 -3.51 -1.64 16.00
N TRP A 52 -2.75 -2.05 14.97
CA TRP A 52 -3.08 -1.69 13.58
C TRP A 52 -4.53 -2.07 13.28
N LYS A 53 -5.29 -1.13 12.69
CA LYS A 53 -6.69 -1.40 12.35
C LYS A 53 -6.82 -2.40 11.22
N LYS A 54 -5.88 -2.41 10.26
CA LYS A 54 -5.91 -3.33 9.13
C LYS A 54 -4.56 -3.41 8.41
N VAL A 55 -3.99 -4.60 8.31
CA VAL A 55 -2.90 -4.87 7.36
C VAL A 55 -3.52 -5.31 6.03
N ARG A 56 -3.20 -4.62 4.93
CA ARG A 56 -3.73 -4.94 3.59
C ARG A 56 -2.74 -5.74 2.75
N GLN A 57 -1.46 -5.43 2.88
CA GLN A 57 -0.41 -6.08 2.11
C GLN A 57 0.92 -5.97 2.85
N VAL A 58 1.70 -7.04 2.78
CA VAL A 58 3.13 -7.04 3.12
C VAL A 58 3.88 -7.41 1.85
N LYS A 59 4.80 -6.56 1.41
CA LYS A 59 5.67 -6.80 0.27
C LYS A 59 7.12 -6.86 0.71
N THR A 60 7.96 -7.45 -0.12
CA THR A 60 9.41 -7.30 -0.01
C THR A 60 9.86 -6.21 -0.97
N GLU A 61 10.47 -5.16 -0.42
CA GLU A 61 10.95 -4.00 -1.18
C GLU A 61 12.28 -3.55 -0.58
N ASN A 62 13.31 -3.37 -1.41
CA ASN A 62 14.65 -2.92 -0.99
C ASN A 62 15.26 -3.67 0.22
N GLY A 63 14.99 -4.98 0.30
CA GLY A 63 15.44 -5.85 1.39
C GLY A 63 14.61 -5.76 2.67
N CYS A 64 13.61 -4.88 2.75
CA CYS A 64 12.71 -4.71 3.89
C CYS A 64 11.34 -5.36 3.63
N TYR A 65 10.53 -5.42 4.69
CA TYR A 65 9.08 -5.62 4.56
C TYR A 65 8.34 -4.29 4.51
N GLU A 66 7.72 -4.01 3.38
CA GLU A 66 6.85 -2.85 3.18
C GLU A 66 5.40 -3.24 3.48
N VAL A 67 4.78 -2.54 4.42
CA VAL A 67 3.42 -2.81 4.88
C VAL A 67 2.49 -1.68 4.49
N TYR A 68 1.44 -2.03 3.75
CA TYR A 68 0.34 -1.14 3.41
C TYR A 68 -0.87 -1.45 4.27
N GLY A 69 -1.53 -0.42 4.81
CA GLY A 69 -2.75 -0.63 5.58
C GLY A 69 -3.29 0.60 6.27
N PHE A 70 -3.94 0.36 7.40
CA PHE A 70 -4.43 1.35 8.34
C PHE A 70 -3.78 1.11 9.69
N ASP A 71 -3.05 2.12 10.18
CA ASP A 71 -2.31 2.06 11.43
C ASP A 71 -3.24 2.11 12.66
N GLU A 72 -2.67 2.21 13.86
CA GLU A 72 -3.41 2.27 15.12
C GLU A 72 -4.33 3.50 15.25
N LYS A 73 -4.03 4.57 14.50
CA LYS A 73 -4.83 5.80 14.41
C LYS A 73 -5.88 5.74 13.30
N ASN A 74 -6.02 4.59 12.64
CA ASN A 74 -6.88 4.38 11.47
C ASN A 74 -6.49 5.28 10.28
N GLN A 75 -5.22 5.66 10.18
CA GLN A 75 -4.68 6.44 9.07
C GLN A 75 -4.05 5.52 8.03
N ARG A 76 -4.12 5.90 6.75
CA ARG A 76 -3.43 5.15 5.69
C ARG A 76 -1.94 5.20 5.95
N ALA A 77 -1.30 4.04 5.96
CA ALA A 77 0.12 3.93 6.26
C ALA A 77 0.82 3.03 5.24
N GLU A 78 2.06 3.41 4.95
CA GLU A 78 3.05 2.67 4.18
C GLU A 78 4.35 2.72 4.99
N LYS A 79 4.68 1.60 5.66
CA LYS A 79 5.78 1.52 6.62
C LYS A 79 6.72 0.36 6.29
N PHE A 80 8.01 0.58 6.46
CA PHE A 80 9.07 -0.37 6.18
C PHE A 80 9.59 -0.96 7.48
N TYR A 81 9.72 -2.28 7.53
CA TYR A 81 10.18 -3.01 8.70
C TYR A 81 11.36 -3.92 8.36
N ASN A 82 12.26 -4.08 9.31
CA ASN A 82 13.35 -5.04 9.21
C ASN A 82 12.78 -6.47 9.19
N PRO A 83 13.13 -7.33 8.21
CA PRO A 83 12.51 -8.66 8.08
C PRO A 83 12.98 -9.68 9.13
N LYS A 84 14.09 -9.40 9.84
CA LYS A 84 14.57 -10.23 10.96
C LYS A 84 14.03 -9.77 12.30
N THR A 85 13.97 -8.46 12.55
CA THR A 85 13.61 -7.93 13.89
C THR A 85 12.20 -7.37 13.97
N PHE A 86 11.55 -7.10 12.84
CA PHE A 86 10.28 -6.35 12.73
C PHE A 86 10.33 -4.93 13.30
N GLU A 87 11.53 -4.37 13.49
CA GLU A 87 11.70 -2.97 13.86
C GLU A 87 11.33 -2.05 12.70
N LEU A 88 10.68 -0.92 13.01
CA LEU A 88 10.33 0.10 12.04
C LEU A 88 11.60 0.78 11.52
N VAL A 89 11.78 0.75 10.19
CA VAL A 89 12.89 1.37 9.48
C VAL A 89 12.50 2.77 8.99
N GLY A 90 11.24 2.93 8.57
CA GLY A 90 10.74 4.22 8.12
C GLY A 90 9.28 4.16 7.66
N GLU A 91 8.72 5.32 7.39
CA GLU A 91 7.36 5.48 6.90
C GLU A 91 7.29 6.55 5.81
N VAL A 92 6.42 6.31 4.83
CA VAL A 92 6.15 7.27 3.78
C VAL A 92 5.16 8.29 4.29
N LYS A 93 5.56 9.57 4.27
CA LYS A 93 4.64 10.66 4.59
C LYS A 93 3.56 10.74 3.52
N GLN A 94 2.35 10.34 3.88
CA GLN A 94 1.17 10.55 3.04
C GLN A 94 0.93 12.06 2.96
N LYS A 95 0.96 12.62 1.74
CA LYS A 95 0.66 14.04 1.48
C LYS A 95 -0.84 14.29 1.44
#